data_AF-A0A7C4NAV6-F1
#
_entry.id   AF-A0A7C4NAV6-F1
#
_cell.length_a   1.000
_cell.length_b   1.000
_cell.length_c   1.000
_cell.angle_alpha   90.00
_cell.angle_beta   90.00
_cell.angle_gamma   90.00
#
_symmetry.space_group_name_H-M   'P 1'
#
loop_
_entity.id
_entity.type
_entity.pdbx_description
1 polymer ?
#
loop_
_entity_poly.entity_id
_entity_poly.type
_entity_poly.pdbx_seq_one_letter_code
_entity_poly.pdbx_strand_id
1 'polypeptide(L)'
;MDFETTTCISLSDLDILSVAASQFDIPLHSFIVRLVIFAAKKEKAKPKAFTSIAYRKRDRQNPWKRVHLYLEYREYEYLLDIKKVWKMSVARAIAFCVENVLDEFVVFLQNLLEEERKGNTDNYLNYVFNRSYLFEYDTREGVHCCRFYWGLPKKYARLTP
;
A
#
# COMPACT_ATOMS: atom_id res chain seq x y z
N MET A 1 12.40 10.82 -7.27
CA MET A 1 13.43 10.51 -6.25
C MET A 1 12.92 9.27 -5.59
N ASP A 2 13.68 8.20 -5.74
CA ASP A 2 13.22 6.86 -5.48
C ASP A 2 13.91 6.37 -4.21
N PHE A 3 13.13 5.85 -3.27
CA PHE A 3 13.60 5.31 -2.02
C PHE A 3 13.76 3.80 -2.16
N GLU A 4 14.93 3.31 -1.81
CA GLU A 4 15.17 1.88 -1.68
C GLU A 4 14.98 1.46 -0.22
N THR A 5 14.15 0.46 0.01
CA THR A 5 14.01 -0.16 1.32
C THR A 5 14.01 -1.67 1.20
N THR A 6 14.34 -2.35 2.30
CA THR A 6 14.32 -3.81 2.35
C THR A 6 13.27 -4.29 3.33
N THR A 7 12.56 -5.33 2.93
CA THR A 7 11.66 -6.08 3.80
C THR A 7 11.95 -7.56 3.68
N CYS A 8 11.36 -8.37 4.55
CA CYS A 8 11.40 -9.81 4.42
C CYS A 8 9.99 -10.32 4.10
N ILE A 9 9.85 -11.34 3.28
CA ILE A 9 8.59 -11.98 2.91
C ILE A 9 8.74 -13.50 3.10
N SER A 10 7.69 -14.20 3.53
CA SER A 10 7.76 -15.66 3.60
C SER A 10 7.93 -16.26 2.20
N LEU A 11 8.51 -17.44 2.07
CA LEU A 11 8.69 -18.05 0.75
C LEU A 11 7.33 -18.29 0.07
N SER A 12 6.35 -18.81 0.81
CA SER A 12 5.01 -19.04 0.26
C SER A 12 4.35 -17.74 -0.23
N ASP A 13 4.38 -16.67 0.57
CA ASP A 13 3.79 -15.40 0.18
C ASP A 13 4.53 -14.80 -1.02
N LEU A 14 5.85 -14.96 -1.08
CA LEU A 14 6.65 -14.48 -2.18
C LEU A 14 6.29 -15.19 -3.49
N ASP A 15 6.09 -16.51 -3.46
CA ASP A 15 5.68 -17.28 -4.64
C ASP A 15 4.29 -16.85 -5.11
N ILE A 16 3.33 -16.71 -4.19
CA ILE A 16 1.98 -16.23 -4.49
C ILE A 16 2.02 -14.83 -5.12
N LEU A 17 2.76 -13.90 -4.52
CA LEU A 17 2.91 -12.54 -5.01
C LEU A 17 3.62 -12.48 -6.36
N SER A 18 4.62 -13.34 -6.58
CA SER A 18 5.37 -13.38 -7.84
C SER A 18 4.50 -13.90 -8.99
N VAL A 19 3.73 -14.96 -8.75
CA VAL A 19 2.76 -15.48 -9.72
C VAL A 19 1.72 -14.41 -10.04
N ALA A 20 1.09 -13.82 -9.03
CA ALA A 20 0.09 -12.77 -9.24
C ALA A 20 0.66 -11.57 -9.99
N ALA A 21 1.83 -11.06 -9.60
CA ALA A 21 2.47 -9.93 -10.28
C ALA A 21 2.75 -10.21 -11.76
N SER A 22 3.21 -11.42 -12.08
CA SER A 22 3.51 -11.84 -13.45
C SER A 22 2.26 -11.89 -14.35
N GLN A 23 1.09 -12.20 -13.79
CA GLN A 23 -0.17 -12.24 -14.54
C GLN A 23 -0.58 -10.86 -15.09
N PHE A 24 -0.15 -9.79 -14.42
CA PHE A 24 -0.49 -8.41 -14.78
C PHE A 24 0.68 -7.65 -15.43
N ASP A 25 1.82 -8.31 -15.67
CA ASP A 25 3.06 -7.67 -16.15
C ASP A 25 3.52 -6.48 -15.26
N ILE A 26 3.33 -6.60 -13.95
CA ILE A 26 3.73 -5.58 -12.97
C ILE A 26 5.00 -6.06 -12.26
N PRO A 27 6.04 -5.22 -12.11
CA PRO A 27 7.19 -5.56 -11.27
C PRO A 27 6.75 -5.92 -9.85
N LEU A 28 7.31 -6.99 -9.30
CA LEU A 28 6.93 -7.52 -7.98
C LEU A 28 6.91 -6.44 -6.88
N HIS A 29 7.91 -5.54 -6.86
CA HIS A 29 7.96 -4.46 -5.87
C HIS A 29 6.76 -3.51 -6.00
N SER A 30 6.42 -3.08 -7.23
CA SER A 30 5.26 -2.23 -7.49
C SER A 30 3.95 -2.94 -7.17
N PHE A 31 3.85 -4.25 -7.48
CA PHE A 31 2.68 -5.04 -7.16
C PHE A 31 2.43 -5.11 -5.65
N ILE A 32 3.48 -5.42 -4.87
CA ILE A 32 3.42 -5.45 -3.41
C ILE A 32 2.95 -4.09 -2.87
N VAL A 33 3.56 -3.01 -3.32
CA VAL A 33 3.27 -1.67 -2.81
C VAL A 33 1.84 -1.25 -3.14
N ARG A 34 1.39 -1.46 -4.38
CA ARG A 34 0.02 -1.19 -4.82
C ARG A 34 -0.99 -2.03 -4.05
N LEU A 35 -0.69 -3.30 -3.76
CA LEU A 35 -1.54 -4.15 -2.92
C LEU A 35 -1.71 -3.55 -1.51
N VAL A 36 -0.62 -3.11 -0.87
CA VAL A 36 -0.73 -2.52 0.47
C VAL A 36 -1.47 -1.18 0.44
N ILE A 37 -1.22 -0.33 -0.57
CA ILE A 37 -1.95 0.95 -0.74
C ILE A 37 -3.44 0.68 -1.00
N PHE A 38 -3.78 -0.32 -1.82
CA PHE A 38 -5.16 -0.74 -2.06
C PHE A 38 -5.84 -1.14 -0.74
N ALA A 39 -5.16 -1.98 0.04
CA ALA A 39 -5.66 -2.44 1.34
C ALA A 39 -5.92 -1.27 2.30
N ALA A 40 -5.04 -0.27 2.31
CA ALA A 40 -5.20 0.95 3.11
C ALA A 40 -6.37 1.82 2.63
N LYS A 41 -6.51 2.04 1.32
CA LYS A 41 -7.62 2.82 0.74
C LYS A 41 -8.98 2.16 0.90
N LYS A 42 -9.02 0.83 0.96
CA LYS A 42 -10.22 0.03 1.22
C LYS A 42 -10.42 -0.27 2.71
N GLU A 43 -9.65 0.38 3.59
CA GLU A 43 -9.77 0.27 5.05
C GLU A 43 -9.72 -1.18 5.57
N LYS A 44 -8.93 -2.04 4.93
CA LYS A 44 -8.90 -3.49 5.22
C LYS A 44 -8.40 -3.82 6.63
N ALA A 45 -7.60 -2.94 7.23
CA ALA A 45 -7.25 -3.05 8.64
C ALA A 45 -7.64 -1.79 9.42
N LYS A 46 -8.11 -2.02 10.65
CA LYS A 46 -8.57 -0.96 11.54
C LYS A 46 -7.38 -0.15 12.10
N PRO A 47 -7.51 1.18 12.22
CA PRO A 47 -6.56 2.00 12.95
C PRO A 47 -6.42 1.56 14.42
N LYS A 48 -5.19 1.60 14.94
CA LYS A 48 -4.87 1.25 16.33
C LYS A 48 -4.00 2.33 16.95
N ALA A 49 -4.48 2.92 18.05
CA ALA A 49 -3.72 3.84 18.87
C ALA A 49 -3.07 3.12 20.06
N PHE A 50 -2.04 3.73 20.66
CA PHE A 50 -1.42 3.31 21.94
C PHE A 50 -1.02 1.83 22.05
N THR A 51 -0.66 1.21 20.93
CA THR A 51 -0.17 -0.18 20.87
C THR A 51 1.19 -0.26 20.22
N SER A 52 1.95 -1.29 20.59
CA SER A 52 3.24 -1.61 19.99
C SER A 52 3.08 -2.14 18.56
N ILE A 53 4.09 -1.96 17.73
CA ILE A 53 4.13 -2.54 16.39
C ILE A 53 4.17 -4.07 16.49
N ALA A 54 3.23 -4.74 15.83
CA ALA A 54 3.21 -6.19 15.71
C ALA A 54 4.11 -6.65 14.57
N TYR A 55 4.87 -7.71 14.82
CA TYR A 55 5.74 -8.37 13.84
C TYR A 55 5.20 -9.76 13.51
N ARG A 56 5.64 -10.34 12.40
CA ARG A 56 5.26 -11.72 12.07
C ARG A 56 5.92 -12.71 13.03
N LYS A 57 5.24 -13.83 13.30
CA LYS A 57 5.84 -14.96 14.03
C LYS A 57 6.87 -15.63 13.13
N ARG A 58 8.00 -16.03 13.70
CA ARG A 58 9.01 -16.82 12.98
C ARG A 58 8.43 -18.18 12.65
N ASP A 59 8.64 -18.63 11.43
CA ASP A 59 8.28 -19.96 10.98
C ASP A 59 9.53 -20.63 10.39
N ARG A 60 9.88 -21.82 10.90
CA ARG A 60 11.03 -22.59 10.42
C ARG A 60 10.72 -23.34 9.12
N GLN A 61 9.47 -23.74 8.92
CA GLN A 61 9.04 -24.46 7.72
C GLN A 61 8.83 -23.49 6.56
N ASN A 62 8.47 -22.24 6.86
CA ASN A 62 8.31 -21.18 5.89
C ASN A 62 9.23 -19.98 6.22
N PRO A 63 10.54 -20.10 5.95
CA PRO A 63 11.50 -19.05 6.28
C PRO A 63 11.23 -17.78 5.47
N TRP A 64 11.84 -16.67 5.91
CA TRP A 64 11.70 -15.40 5.20
C TRP A 64 12.86 -15.15 4.25
N LYS A 65 12.55 -14.64 3.06
CA LYS A 65 13.51 -14.13 2.09
C LYS A 65 13.50 -12.60 2.08
N ARG A 66 14.67 -11.99 1.95
CA ARG A 66 14.81 -10.54 1.79
C ARG A 66 14.33 -10.13 0.41
N VAL A 67 13.58 -9.04 0.34
CA VAL A 67 13.09 -8.42 -0.89
C VAL A 67 13.39 -6.93 -0.83
N HIS A 68 13.92 -6.39 -1.92
CA HIS A 68 14.14 -4.96 -2.11
C HIS A 68 12.89 -4.34 -2.72
N LEU A 69 12.38 -3.28 -2.08
CA LEU A 69 11.29 -2.47 -2.58
C LEU A 69 11.86 -1.14 -3.08
N TYR A 70 11.53 -0.81 -4.32
CA TYR A 70 11.79 0.49 -4.93
C TYR A 70 10.50 1.30 -4.86
N LEU A 71 10.57 2.46 -4.22
CA LEU A 71 9.39 3.25 -3.82
C LEU A 71 9.51 4.68 -4.32
N GLU A 72 8.42 5.22 -4.87
CA GLU A 72 8.27 6.65 -4.98
C GLU A 72 8.16 7.28 -3.56
N TYR A 73 8.52 8.56 -3.43
CA TYR A 73 8.44 9.28 -2.15
C TYR A 73 7.08 9.16 -1.45
N ARG A 74 5.98 9.21 -2.22
CA ARG A 74 4.62 9.09 -1.67
C ARG A 74 4.33 7.69 -1.18
N GLU A 75 4.80 6.67 -1.89
CA GLU A 75 4.65 5.27 -1.52
C GLU A 75 5.42 4.97 -0.23
N TYR A 76 6.64 5.51 -0.10
CA TYR A 76 7.43 5.39 1.11
C TYR A 76 6.72 5.96 2.34
N GLU A 77 6.21 7.18 2.24
CA GLU A 77 5.40 7.79 3.31
C GLU A 77 4.14 6.97 3.63
N TYR A 78 3.48 6.43 2.60
CA TYR A 78 2.33 5.55 2.77
C TYR A 78 2.65 4.32 3.62
N LEU A 79 3.78 3.66 3.35
CA LEU A 79 4.23 2.50 4.14
C LEU A 79 4.57 2.88 5.58
N LEU A 80 5.14 4.07 5.82
CA LEU A 80 5.39 4.58 7.17
C LEU A 80 4.08 4.82 7.92
N ASP A 81 3.08 5.36 7.25
CA ASP A 81 1.78 5.63 7.86
C ASP A 81 1.02 4.35 8.16
N ILE A 82 1.03 3.37 7.25
CA ILE A 82 0.48 2.03 7.52
C ILE A 82 1.12 1.43 8.78
N LYS A 83 2.45 1.55 8.93
CA LYS A 83 3.14 1.08 10.12
C LYS A 83 2.66 1.80 11.39
N LYS A 84 2.42 3.12 11.32
CA LYS A 84 1.90 3.92 12.45
C LYS A 84 0.44 3.60 12.78
N VAL A 85 -0.42 3.51 11.76
CA VAL A 85 -1.88 3.42 11.87
C VAL A 85 -2.33 1.99 12.15
N TRP A 86 -1.82 1.00 11.41
CA TRP A 86 -2.20 -0.41 11.60
C TRP A 86 -1.39 -1.10 12.70
N LYS A 87 -0.31 -0.46 13.16
CA LYS A 87 0.61 -0.98 14.17
C LYS A 87 1.18 -2.35 13.75
N MET A 88 1.60 -2.43 12.50
CA MET A 88 2.23 -3.62 11.89
C MET A 88 3.55 -3.23 11.26
N SER A 89 4.55 -4.10 11.29
CA SER A 89 5.71 -3.92 10.41
C SER A 89 5.29 -4.04 8.95
N VAL A 90 6.04 -3.44 8.01
CA VAL A 90 5.76 -3.55 6.56
C VAL A 90 5.66 -5.02 6.14
N ALA A 91 6.59 -5.85 6.58
CA ALA A 91 6.59 -7.30 6.37
C ALA A 91 5.28 -7.97 6.84
N ARG A 92 4.77 -7.57 8.01
CA ARG A 92 3.50 -8.09 8.54
C ARG A 92 2.29 -7.56 7.77
N ALA A 93 2.31 -6.28 7.38
CA ALA A 93 1.26 -5.70 6.56
C ALA A 93 1.14 -6.41 5.20
N ILE A 94 2.27 -6.74 4.56
CA ILE A 94 2.29 -7.52 3.31
C ILE A 94 1.65 -8.89 3.52
N ALA A 95 2.06 -9.64 4.55
CA ALA A 95 1.47 -10.96 4.84
C ALA A 95 -0.05 -10.87 5.12
N PHE A 96 -0.47 -9.85 5.87
CA PHE A 96 -1.89 -9.56 6.08
C PHE A 96 -2.63 -9.31 4.76
N CYS A 97 -2.04 -8.55 3.83
CA CYS A 97 -2.65 -8.28 2.53
C CYS A 97 -2.72 -9.52 1.65
N VAL A 98 -1.70 -10.39 1.67
CA VAL A 98 -1.73 -11.67 0.95
C VAL A 98 -2.90 -12.52 1.43
N GLU A 99 -3.08 -12.63 2.75
CA GLU A 99 -4.12 -13.48 3.36
C GLU A 99 -5.54 -12.90 3.21
N ASN A 100 -5.69 -11.57 3.25
CA ASN A 100 -7.02 -10.94 3.42
C ASN A 100 -7.45 -10.02 2.27
N VAL A 101 -6.57 -9.71 1.32
CA VAL A 101 -6.80 -8.61 0.35
C VAL A 101 -6.44 -9.00 -1.08
N LEU A 102 -5.54 -9.96 -1.28
CA LEU A 102 -4.98 -10.27 -2.60
C LEU A 102 -6.07 -10.57 -3.65
N ASP A 103 -7.05 -11.42 -3.33
CA ASP A 103 -8.09 -11.81 -4.28
C ASP A 103 -8.91 -10.60 -4.77
N GLU A 104 -9.32 -9.74 -3.85
CA GLU A 104 -10.05 -8.51 -4.18
C GLU A 104 -9.19 -7.54 -5.00
N PHE A 105 -7.90 -7.46 -4.68
CA PHE A 105 -6.97 -6.64 -5.44
C PHE A 105 -6.76 -7.15 -6.87
N VAL A 106 -6.65 -8.47 -7.05
CA VAL A 106 -6.55 -9.13 -8.37
C VAL A 106 -7.80 -8.85 -9.21
N VAL A 107 -9.01 -8.99 -8.64
CA VAL A 107 -10.27 -8.64 -9.31
C VAL A 107 -10.28 -7.16 -9.71
N PHE A 108 -9.84 -6.28 -8.81
CA PHE A 108 -9.74 -4.86 -9.10
C PHE A 108 -8.78 -4.56 -10.28
N LEU A 109 -7.63 -5.22 -10.35
CA LEU A 109 -6.70 -5.07 -11.49
C LEU A 109 -7.28 -5.64 -12.79
N GLN A 110 -8.00 -6.76 -12.75
CA GLN A 110 -8.68 -7.31 -13.93
C GLN A 110 -9.71 -6.33 -14.49
N ASN A 111 -10.56 -5.77 -13.63
CA ASN A 111 -11.55 -4.78 -14.04
C ASN A 111 -10.90 -3.55 -14.68
N LEU A 112 -9.76 -3.09 -14.15
CA LEU A 112 -9.01 -1.98 -14.76
C LEU A 112 -8.51 -2.30 -16.17
N LEU A 113 -7.95 -3.49 -16.38
CA LEU A 113 -7.50 -3.92 -17.70
C LEU A 113 -8.66 -4.05 -18.69
N GLU A 114 -9.83 -4.50 -18.23
CA GLU A 114 -11.04 -4.56 -19.05
C GLU A 114 -11.52 -3.17 -19.47
N GLU A 115 -11.52 -2.20 -18.56
CA GLU A 115 -11.90 -0.82 -18.88
C GLU A 115 -10.89 -0.15 -19.82
N GLU A 116 -9.60 -0.43 -19.66
CA GLU A 116 -8.56 0.00 -20.61
C GLU A 116 -8.80 -0.56 -22.01
N ARG A 117 -9.12 -1.87 -22.12
CA ARG A 117 -9.48 -2.51 -23.41
C ARG A 117 -10.72 -1.92 -24.06
N LYS A 118 -11.67 -1.40 -23.26
CA LYS A 118 -12.87 -0.69 -23.74
C LYS A 118 -12.58 0.75 -24.19
N GLY A 119 -11.34 1.22 -24.06
CA GLY A 119 -10.93 2.58 -24.43
C GLY A 119 -11.24 3.64 -23.37
N ASN A 120 -11.64 3.24 -22.15
CA ASN A 120 -11.83 4.14 -21.02
C ASN A 120 -10.47 4.42 -20.34
N THR A 121 -9.52 4.99 -21.09
CA THR A 121 -8.13 5.25 -20.66
C THR A 121 -7.98 6.55 -19.89
N ASP A 122 -8.86 6.77 -18.92
CA ASP A 122 -8.51 7.61 -17.78
C ASP A 122 -7.37 6.88 -17.04
N ASN A 123 -6.29 7.58 -16.68
CA ASN A 123 -5.14 7.02 -15.96
C ASN A 123 -5.49 6.61 -14.51
N TYR A 124 -6.50 5.76 -14.33
CA TYR A 124 -7.10 5.34 -13.08
C TYR A 124 -6.09 4.75 -12.11
N LEU A 125 -5.16 3.91 -12.58
CA LEU A 125 -4.10 3.32 -11.74
C LEU A 125 -3.22 4.41 -11.11
N ASN A 126 -2.72 5.35 -11.92
CA ASN A 126 -1.89 6.44 -11.42
C ASN A 126 -2.67 7.39 -10.49
N TYR A 127 -3.95 7.62 -10.75
CA TYR A 127 -4.78 8.45 -9.88
C TYR A 127 -5.11 7.77 -8.54
N VAL A 128 -5.53 6.50 -8.61
CA VAL A 128 -5.93 5.70 -7.45
C VAL A 128 -4.73 5.45 -6.54
N PHE A 129 -3.55 5.14 -7.08
CA PHE A 129 -2.38 4.80 -6.26
C PHE A 129 -1.41 5.95 -6.00
N ASN A 130 -1.11 6.80 -7.01
CA ASN A 130 0.08 7.67 -6.94
C ASN A 130 -0.24 9.16 -6.70
N ARG A 131 -1.44 9.68 -7.04
CA ARG A 131 -1.70 11.14 -7.00
C ARG A 131 -2.35 11.70 -5.74
N SER A 132 -2.62 10.89 -4.73
CA SER A 132 -3.50 11.29 -3.62
C SER A 132 -2.88 11.07 -2.24
N TYR A 133 -1.65 11.56 -2.05
CA TYR A 133 -1.02 11.63 -0.73
C TYR A 133 -0.75 13.10 -0.33
N LEU A 134 -1.10 13.48 0.88
CA LEU A 134 -0.73 14.77 1.46
C LEU A 134 -0.33 14.57 2.92
N PHE A 135 0.72 15.29 3.33
CA PHE A 135 1.16 15.37 4.71
C PHE A 135 1.12 16.83 5.15
N GLU A 136 0.47 17.09 6.29
CA GLU A 136 0.46 18.40 6.93
C GLU A 136 1.05 18.27 8.33
N TYR A 137 1.90 19.24 8.68
CA TYR A 137 2.40 19.44 10.03
C TYR A 137 2.05 20.86 10.47
N ASP A 138 1.47 21.01 11.65
CA ASP A 138 1.17 22.32 12.21
C ASP A 138 1.21 22.34 13.74
N THR A 139 1.17 23.54 14.30
CA THR A 139 1.18 23.81 15.74
C THR A 139 0.01 24.71 16.18
N ARG A 140 -1.05 24.80 15.38
CA ARG A 140 -2.13 25.78 15.56
C ARG A 140 -2.92 25.57 16.85
N GLU A 141 -2.97 24.33 17.32
CA GLU A 141 -3.62 23.95 18.58
C GLU A 141 -2.69 24.09 19.81
N GLY A 142 -1.58 24.85 19.69
CA GLY A 142 -0.57 24.95 20.74
C GLY A 142 0.23 23.66 20.98
N VAL A 143 -0.02 22.62 20.19
CA VAL A 143 0.64 21.31 20.24
C VAL A 143 1.06 20.88 18.84
N HIS A 144 2.12 20.08 18.74
CA HIS A 144 2.57 19.51 17.48
C HIS A 144 1.53 18.52 16.93
N CYS A 145 1.04 18.77 15.72
CA CYS A 145 0.04 17.94 15.05
C CYS A 145 0.53 17.47 13.68
N CYS A 146 0.26 16.21 13.35
CA CYS A 146 0.50 15.63 12.03
C CYS A 146 -0.82 15.13 11.43
N ARG A 147 -1.14 15.53 10.20
CA ARG A 147 -2.27 15.00 9.42
C ARG A 147 -1.76 14.30 8.17
N PHE A 148 -2.14 13.05 8.02
CA PHE A 148 -1.83 12.21 6.85
C PHE A 148 -3.11 12.03 6.06
N TYR A 149 -3.08 12.34 4.77
CA TYR A 149 -4.21 12.16 3.87
C TYR A 149 -3.86 11.12 2.82
N TRP A 150 -4.57 10.00 2.88
CA TRP A 150 -4.54 8.89 1.93
C TRP A 150 -5.49 9.12 0.74
N GLY A 151 -5.70 10.39 0.39
CA GLY A 151 -6.64 10.88 -0.61
C GLY A 151 -6.37 12.36 -0.92
N LEU A 152 -7.11 12.94 -1.88
CA LEU A 152 -7.21 14.39 -1.99
C LEU A 152 -8.35 14.88 -1.08
N PRO A 153 -8.08 15.67 -0.04
CA PRO A 153 -9.13 16.26 0.80
C PRO A 153 -10.09 17.10 -0.04
N LYS A 154 -11.40 17.00 0.24
CA LYS A 154 -12.42 17.81 -0.45
C LYS A 154 -12.15 19.32 -0.39
N LYS A 155 -11.56 19.81 0.72
CA LYS A 155 -11.13 21.21 0.87
C LYS A 155 -10.12 21.69 -0.20
N TYR A 156 -9.41 20.75 -0.83
CA TYR A 156 -8.43 21.03 -1.89
C TYR A 156 -8.89 20.57 -3.28
N ALA A 157 -10.00 19.84 -3.36
CA ALA A 157 -10.58 19.47 -4.64
C ALA A 157 -11.25 20.71 -5.26
N ARG A 158 -10.83 21.09 -6.48
CA ARG A 158 -11.61 22.05 -7.27
C ARG A 158 -12.89 21.33 -7.71
N LEU A 159 -14.00 21.64 -7.06
CA LEU A 159 -15.31 21.25 -7.54
C LEU A 159 -15.64 22.18 -8.71
N THR A 160 -15.53 21.67 -9.94
CA THR A 160 -16.17 22.33 -11.08
C THR A 160 -17.69 22.30 -10.80
N PRO A 161 -18.42 23.43 -10.93
CA PRO A 161 -19.87 23.48 -10.76
C PRO A 161 -20.60 22.50 -11.66
#